data_AF-A0A3G9JAS8-F1
#
_entry.id   AF-A0A3G9JAS8-F1
#
_cell.length_a   1.000
_cell.length_b   1.000
_cell.length_c   1.000
_cell.angle_alpha   90.00
_cell.angle_beta   90.00
_cell.angle_gamma   90.00
#
_symmetry.space_group_name_H-M   'P 1'
#
loop_
_entity.id
_entity.type
_entity.pdbx_description
1 polymer ?
#
loop_
_entity_poly.entity_id
_entity_poly.type
_entity_poly.pdbx_seq_one_letter_code
_entity_poly.pdbx_strand_id
1 'polypeptide(L)'
;MESIFYFEQAELTVNETGADAHLQPFYEYGRLRTRRSEPSGIKQQMEVGNNMLKQALLTGLTVSALLSSSLSVYAAAPTSTTSSIVKFQLGMKAYTDHQGTHSLDAIPFLSGNNIMVPLKALADSLNTPITWNAKTGEITLKGSQVVKLKLNDNKAIIGSNQEVKLPTAIVSIKGRTFVPTRSISELIGAAVSWMPQSKQVWITAQSPSNTKSLQYAYSFQKDTEGWSSGFADLPKNYNPEIYTLSAKRELIPTATNKTNYGFQLSGANRSDDLFMFMTKKLDGLKPNTTYSLKLFFDLYSDQGAGQMGIGGAPSEAVHMKAGLLSSAAKVVEVKEAGETYLRLNADKGNQKTEGKDMKLIGNISKPEPDKAGYQAIPFEFFATAKSNAAGELFLIIGTDSGYEGLTTLYYNNIKATLTEVK
;
A
#
# COMPACT_ATOMS: atom_id res chain seq x y z
N MET A 1 49.41 -44.35 4.65
CA MET A 1 49.34 -44.88 6.02
C MET A 1 48.01 -44.45 6.57
N GLU A 2 47.09 -45.39 6.66
CA GLU A 2 45.79 -45.21 7.32
C GLU A 2 45.94 -45.57 8.80
N SER A 3 45.13 -44.96 9.67
CA SER A 3 44.89 -45.46 11.02
C SER A 3 43.41 -45.26 11.37
N ILE A 4 42.68 -46.35 11.18
CA ILE A 4 41.27 -46.58 11.53
C ILE A 4 41.12 -46.62 13.06
N PHE A 5 39.97 -46.22 13.63
CA PHE A 5 39.38 -46.93 14.78
C PHE A 5 37.85 -46.72 14.90
N TYR A 6 37.14 -47.79 14.52
CA TYR A 6 35.88 -48.38 15.02
C TYR A 6 34.68 -47.56 15.58
N PHE A 7 33.51 -47.98 15.08
CA PHE A 7 32.18 -47.86 15.69
C PHE A 7 32.00 -48.84 16.87
N GLU A 8 31.04 -48.54 17.75
CA GLU A 8 30.18 -49.59 18.33
C GLU A 8 28.74 -49.06 18.52
N GLN A 9 27.75 -49.92 18.27
CA GLN A 9 26.31 -49.63 18.44
C GLN A 9 25.83 -50.17 19.79
N ALA A 10 24.77 -49.59 20.34
CA ALA A 10 23.92 -50.25 21.34
C ALA A 10 22.45 -49.98 21.03
N GLU A 11 21.66 -51.05 20.88
CA GLU A 11 20.23 -50.99 20.58
C GLU A 11 19.36 -50.95 21.84
N LEU A 12 18.16 -50.42 21.65
CA LEU A 12 16.89 -50.60 22.38
C LEU A 12 16.86 -51.40 23.69
N THR A 13 16.12 -50.85 24.66
CA THR A 13 15.00 -51.63 25.25
C THR A 13 13.84 -50.71 25.66
N VAL A 14 12.63 -51.05 25.21
CA VAL A 14 11.36 -50.48 25.70
C VAL A 14 10.86 -51.39 26.82
N ASN A 15 10.30 -50.82 27.89
CA ASN A 15 9.50 -51.57 28.86
C ASN A 15 8.25 -50.77 29.23
N GLU A 16 7.09 -51.30 28.87
CA GLU A 16 5.80 -50.90 29.44
C GLU A 16 5.52 -51.75 30.68
N THR A 17 5.07 -51.12 31.77
CA THR A 17 4.21 -51.74 32.78
C THR A 17 3.40 -50.64 33.46
N GLY A 18 2.07 -50.76 33.47
CA GLY A 18 1.17 -49.80 34.12
C GLY A 18 0.71 -50.25 35.51
N ALA A 19 0.14 -49.32 36.27
CA ALA A 19 -0.73 -49.61 37.41
C ALA A 19 -1.67 -48.43 37.68
N ASP A 20 -2.95 -48.75 37.92
CA ASP A 20 -4.03 -47.83 38.27
C ASP A 20 -3.97 -47.41 39.75
N ALA A 21 -4.32 -46.17 40.08
CA ALA A 21 -4.68 -45.76 41.45
C ALA A 21 -5.47 -44.44 41.50
N HIS A 22 -6.80 -44.55 41.61
CA HIS A 22 -7.66 -43.48 42.14
C HIS A 22 -7.24 -43.08 43.57
N LEU A 23 -7.44 -41.79 43.95
CA LEU A 23 -8.08 -41.37 45.22
C LEU A 23 -8.17 -39.82 45.34
N GLN A 24 -9.38 -39.31 45.60
CA GLN A 24 -9.60 -38.08 46.39
C GLN A 24 -10.06 -38.49 47.80
N PRO A 25 -10.03 -37.59 48.80
CA PRO A 25 -11.29 -36.92 49.17
C PRO A 25 -11.21 -35.49 49.76
N PHE A 26 -12.30 -34.74 49.57
CA PHE A 26 -13.01 -33.80 50.47
C PHE A 26 -12.33 -33.15 51.70
N TYR A 27 -12.61 -31.85 51.91
CA TYR A 27 -13.46 -31.39 53.04
C TYR A 27 -14.09 -30.01 52.76
N GLU A 28 -14.96 -29.53 53.65
CA GLU A 28 -16.15 -28.71 53.34
C GLU A 28 -16.33 -27.50 54.30
N TYR A 29 -17.37 -26.69 54.04
CA TYR A 29 -18.05 -25.68 54.90
C TYR A 29 -17.53 -24.23 55.00
N GLY A 30 -18.47 -23.29 54.76
CA GLY A 30 -18.27 -21.85 54.93
C GLY A 30 -19.48 -20.95 54.57
N ARG A 31 -20.72 -21.32 54.92
CA ARG A 31 -21.91 -20.47 54.69
C ARG A 31 -22.04 -19.38 55.77
N LEU A 32 -22.21 -18.11 55.38
CA LEU A 32 -22.79 -17.08 56.24
C LEU A 32 -23.99 -16.35 55.59
N ARG A 33 -25.17 -16.76 56.10
CA ARG A 33 -26.49 -16.10 56.16
C ARG A 33 -26.65 -14.72 55.48
N THR A 34 -27.48 -14.70 54.43
CA THR A 34 -28.29 -13.54 54.09
C THR A 34 -29.39 -13.33 55.13
N ARG A 35 -29.76 -12.07 55.42
CA ARG A 35 -30.95 -11.74 56.23
C ARG A 35 -31.89 -10.84 55.43
N ARG A 36 -33.14 -11.30 55.32
CA ARG A 36 -34.29 -10.69 54.64
C ARG A 36 -34.72 -9.37 55.30
N SER A 37 -34.95 -8.32 54.50
CA SER A 37 -36.16 -7.47 54.56
C SER A 37 -36.15 -6.33 53.51
N GLU A 38 -36.99 -6.44 52.49
CA GLU A 38 -37.76 -5.26 52.02
C GLU A 38 -39.02 -5.16 52.91
N PRO A 39 -39.65 -3.96 53.04
CA PRO A 39 -40.68 -3.65 52.04
C PRO A 39 -40.81 -2.16 51.65
N SER A 40 -41.27 -1.96 50.41
CA SER A 40 -42.19 -0.89 49.94
C SER A 40 -42.13 0.53 50.53
N GLY A 41 -41.89 1.51 49.65
CA GLY A 41 -43.03 2.28 49.13
C GLY A 41 -43.28 3.72 49.63
N ILE A 42 -43.01 4.67 48.74
CA ILE A 42 -43.79 5.89 48.44
C ILE A 42 -44.15 6.84 49.62
N LYS A 43 -43.55 8.05 49.65
CA LYS A 43 -44.26 9.35 49.46
C LYS A 43 -43.35 10.59 49.60
N GLN A 44 -43.80 11.67 48.97
CA GLN A 44 -43.47 13.11 49.22
C GLN A 44 -42.04 13.60 48.87
N GLN A 45 -41.84 14.80 48.30
CA GLN A 45 -42.77 15.78 47.70
C GLN A 45 -42.02 16.80 46.81
N MET A 46 -42.77 17.58 45.99
CA MET A 46 -42.65 19.04 45.68
C MET A 46 -41.33 19.77 46.02
N GLU A 47 -40.78 20.75 45.28
CA GLU A 47 -41.20 21.58 44.12
C GLU A 47 -39.95 22.39 43.64
N VAL A 48 -39.89 23.26 42.61
CA VAL A 48 -40.80 23.88 41.60
C VAL A 48 -39.95 24.19 40.33
N GLY A 49 -40.44 24.97 39.34
CA GLY A 49 -39.54 25.86 38.57
C GLY A 49 -39.50 25.83 37.03
N ASN A 50 -40.65 25.69 36.37
CA ASN A 50 -41.15 26.59 35.30
C ASN A 50 -40.20 27.73 34.80
N ASN A 51 -40.17 28.15 33.50
CA ASN A 51 -40.93 27.74 32.31
C ASN A 51 -40.45 28.48 31.01
N MET A 52 -41.08 28.15 29.87
CA MET A 52 -41.21 28.95 28.62
C MET A 52 -40.04 28.93 27.60
N LEU A 53 -40.27 29.03 26.27
CA LEU A 53 -41.48 29.38 25.49
C LEU A 53 -41.79 28.38 24.35
N LYS A 54 -43.07 28.25 23.99
CA LYS A 54 -43.55 27.59 22.75
C LYS A 54 -44.39 28.58 21.91
N GLN A 55 -44.17 28.52 20.60
CA GLN A 55 -45.13 28.61 19.48
C GLN A 55 -46.33 29.58 19.51
N ALA A 56 -46.53 30.26 18.38
CA ALA A 56 -47.85 30.68 17.91
C ALA A 56 -48.07 30.18 16.45
N LEU A 57 -49.27 29.69 16.15
CA LEU A 57 -49.74 29.37 14.80
C LEU A 57 -50.50 30.58 14.21
N LEU A 58 -50.62 30.68 12.88
CA LEU A 58 -51.93 30.52 12.18
C LEU A 58 -51.82 30.48 10.63
N THR A 59 -52.44 29.45 10.06
CA THR A 59 -53.22 29.38 8.78
C THR A 59 -52.86 30.21 7.53
N GLY A 60 -52.78 29.52 6.38
CA GLY A 60 -53.07 30.10 5.05
C GLY A 60 -52.59 29.25 3.86
N LEU A 61 -53.49 28.70 3.06
CA LEU A 61 -53.16 28.00 1.80
C LEU A 61 -52.67 28.99 0.73
N THR A 62 -51.60 28.64 0.01
CA THR A 62 -51.62 28.57 -1.47
C THR A 62 -50.66 27.49 -1.96
N VAL A 63 -51.09 26.72 -2.97
CA VAL A 63 -50.23 25.81 -3.72
C VAL A 63 -49.46 26.62 -4.75
N SER A 64 -48.14 26.46 -4.81
CA SER A 64 -47.31 26.93 -5.92
C SER A 64 -46.14 25.99 -6.11
N ALA A 65 -46.34 24.97 -6.94
CA ALA A 65 -45.29 24.08 -7.39
C ALA A 65 -44.37 24.84 -8.36
N LEU A 66 -43.31 25.45 -7.83
CA LEU A 66 -42.18 25.87 -8.65
C LEU A 66 -41.24 24.69 -8.81
N LEU A 67 -41.18 24.12 -10.02
CA LEU A 67 -40.10 23.22 -10.41
C LEU A 67 -38.80 24.04 -10.45
N SER A 68 -38.07 24.08 -9.34
CA SER A 68 -36.64 24.36 -9.37
C SER A 68 -35.96 23.16 -10.03
N SER A 69 -35.81 23.23 -11.34
CA SER A 69 -34.84 22.39 -12.04
C SER A 69 -33.47 22.65 -11.43
N SER A 70 -33.00 21.73 -10.61
CA SER A 70 -31.63 21.76 -10.11
C SER A 70 -30.70 21.60 -11.30
N LEU A 71 -30.21 22.73 -11.80
CA LEU A 71 -29.03 22.77 -12.64
C LEU A 71 -27.90 22.15 -11.84
N SER A 72 -27.69 20.84 -12.05
CA SER A 72 -26.49 20.14 -11.66
C SER A 72 -25.34 20.81 -12.39
N VAL A 73 -24.75 21.82 -11.76
CA VAL A 73 -23.42 22.28 -12.11
C VAL A 73 -22.51 21.08 -11.86
N TYR A 74 -22.25 20.34 -12.93
CA TYR A 74 -21.18 19.36 -12.99
C TYR A 74 -19.88 20.15 -12.83
N ALA A 75 -19.51 20.41 -11.56
CA ALA A 75 -18.15 20.71 -11.22
C ALA A 75 -17.35 19.50 -11.71
N ALA A 76 -16.59 19.69 -12.79
CA ALA A 76 -15.70 18.67 -13.30
C ALA A 76 -14.84 18.20 -12.11
N ALA A 77 -14.85 16.89 -11.84
CA ALA A 77 -14.09 16.35 -10.73
C ALA A 77 -12.63 16.82 -10.85
N PRO A 78 -12.00 17.32 -9.77
CA PRO A 78 -10.62 17.79 -9.84
C PRO A 78 -9.76 16.64 -10.36
N THR A 79 -9.14 16.84 -11.52
CA THR A 79 -8.38 15.80 -12.22
C THR A 79 -7.16 15.45 -11.38
N SER A 80 -7.29 14.38 -10.59
CA SER A 80 -6.28 13.87 -9.68
C SER A 80 -4.98 13.58 -10.42
N THR A 81 -4.00 14.47 -10.28
CA THR A 81 -2.66 14.30 -10.82
C THR A 81 -1.87 13.28 -10.00
N THR A 82 -2.25 12.02 -10.17
CA THR A 82 -1.46 10.86 -9.73
C THR A 82 -0.08 10.92 -10.39
N SER A 83 0.97 10.51 -9.66
CA SER A 83 2.30 10.35 -10.24
C SER A 83 2.29 9.16 -11.20
N SER A 84 2.00 9.42 -12.49
CA SER A 84 1.86 8.38 -13.50
C SER A 84 3.21 7.77 -13.86
N ILE A 85 3.39 6.48 -13.52
CA ILE A 85 4.39 5.64 -14.17
C ILE A 85 3.76 5.06 -15.43
N VAL A 86 4.29 5.46 -16.58
CA VAL A 86 3.88 4.98 -17.90
C VAL A 86 4.89 3.92 -18.35
N LYS A 87 4.44 2.71 -18.68
CA LYS A 87 5.31 1.60 -19.07
C LYS A 87 5.01 1.17 -20.50
N PHE A 88 5.94 1.42 -21.40
CA PHE A 88 5.93 0.88 -22.77
C PHE A 88 6.88 -0.31 -22.87
N GLN A 89 6.52 -1.32 -23.67
CA GLN A 89 7.35 -2.50 -23.92
C GLN A 89 7.69 -2.62 -25.40
N LEU A 90 8.96 -2.90 -25.72
CA LEU A 90 9.38 -3.13 -27.11
C LEU A 90 8.63 -4.31 -27.73
N GLY A 91 8.14 -4.14 -28.96
CA GLY A 91 7.43 -5.18 -29.69
C GLY A 91 5.94 -5.36 -29.34
N MET A 92 5.44 -4.70 -28.29
CA MET A 92 4.07 -4.90 -27.81
C MET A 92 3.08 -3.86 -28.36
N LYS A 93 1.83 -4.30 -28.58
CA LYS A 93 0.68 -3.44 -28.92
C LYS A 93 -0.11 -2.97 -27.69
N ALA A 94 0.55 -2.83 -26.55
CA ALA A 94 -0.05 -2.34 -25.32
C ALA A 94 0.95 -1.56 -24.48
N TYR A 95 0.44 -0.67 -23.65
CA TYR A 95 1.19 0.03 -22.60
C TYR A 95 0.32 0.10 -21.33
N THR A 96 0.95 0.46 -20.21
CA THR A 96 0.23 0.72 -18.96
C THR A 96 0.52 2.11 -18.45
N ASP A 97 -0.47 2.76 -17.84
CA ASP A 97 -0.32 4.01 -17.11
C ASP A 97 -1.22 4.06 -15.86
N HIS A 98 -1.40 5.25 -15.29
CA HIS A 98 -2.24 5.49 -14.13
C HIS A 98 -3.74 5.16 -14.30
N GLN A 99 -4.22 4.95 -15.53
CA GLN A 99 -5.60 4.59 -15.86
C GLN A 99 -5.76 3.09 -16.19
N GLY A 100 -4.67 2.33 -16.21
CA GLY A 100 -4.66 0.88 -16.47
C GLY A 100 -3.92 0.51 -17.74
N THR A 101 -4.38 -0.57 -18.40
CA THR A 101 -3.77 -1.11 -19.63
C THR A 101 -4.49 -0.58 -20.86
N HIS A 102 -3.73 -0.03 -21.81
CA HIS A 102 -4.23 0.56 -23.05
C HIS A 102 -3.64 -0.15 -24.27
N SER A 103 -4.39 -0.18 -25.37
CA SER A 103 -3.89 -0.71 -26.65
C SER A 103 -3.09 0.34 -27.42
N LEU A 104 -2.15 -0.14 -28.26
CA LEU A 104 -1.40 0.66 -29.22
C LEU A 104 -1.70 0.18 -30.64
N ASP A 105 -2.08 1.12 -31.50
CA ASP A 105 -2.19 0.88 -32.94
C ASP A 105 -0.82 0.83 -33.63
N ALA A 106 0.23 1.35 -32.98
CA ALA A 106 1.61 1.34 -33.48
C ALA A 106 2.63 0.97 -32.37
N ILE A 107 3.52 0.03 -32.69
CA ILE A 107 4.38 -0.67 -31.71
C ILE A 107 5.65 0.15 -31.36
N PRO A 108 6.09 0.22 -30.09
CA PRO A 108 7.38 0.79 -29.72
C PRO A 108 8.56 0.00 -30.29
N PHE A 109 9.52 0.68 -30.91
CA PHE A 109 10.63 0.06 -31.64
C PHE A 109 11.99 0.72 -31.33
N LEU A 110 13.09 0.09 -31.77
CA LEU A 110 14.45 0.64 -31.64
C LEU A 110 14.91 1.32 -32.94
N SER A 111 15.48 2.52 -32.83
CA SER A 111 16.12 3.26 -33.91
C SER A 111 17.46 3.84 -33.44
N GLY A 112 18.58 3.34 -33.98
CA GLY A 112 19.91 3.83 -33.62
C GLY A 112 20.19 3.81 -32.11
N ASN A 113 19.85 2.69 -31.44
CA ASN A 113 19.91 2.51 -29.98
C ASN A 113 18.92 3.38 -29.14
N ASN A 114 17.98 4.08 -29.77
CA ASN A 114 16.93 4.85 -29.09
C ASN A 114 15.58 4.12 -29.17
N ILE A 115 14.83 4.10 -28.07
CA ILE A 115 13.46 3.59 -28.05
C ILE A 115 12.53 4.68 -28.58
N MET A 116 11.76 4.32 -29.61
CA MET A 116 10.77 5.17 -30.26
C MET A 116 9.37 4.76 -29.80
N VAL A 117 8.62 5.70 -29.20
CA VAL A 117 7.22 5.48 -28.78
C VAL A 117 6.24 6.39 -29.55
N PRO A 118 4.96 5.99 -29.69
CA PRO A 118 3.93 6.86 -30.22
C PRO A 118 3.75 8.10 -29.33
N LEU A 119 3.99 9.29 -29.90
CA LEU A 119 3.99 10.55 -29.15
C LEU A 119 2.65 10.84 -28.47
N LYS A 120 1.52 10.50 -29.11
CA LYS A 120 0.20 10.72 -28.54
C LYS A 120 -0.01 9.93 -27.24
N ALA A 121 0.28 8.63 -27.25
CA ALA A 121 0.18 7.79 -26.05
C ALA A 121 1.08 8.34 -24.92
N LEU A 122 2.33 8.68 -25.23
CA LEU A 122 3.26 9.26 -24.25
C LEU A 122 2.70 10.56 -23.63
N ALA A 123 2.21 11.48 -24.44
CA ALA A 123 1.75 12.77 -23.95
C ALA A 123 0.40 12.68 -23.20
N ASP A 124 -0.55 11.87 -23.69
CA ASP A 124 -1.84 11.66 -23.04
C ASP A 124 -1.63 11.06 -21.62
N SER A 125 -0.79 10.02 -21.48
CA SER A 125 -0.47 9.39 -20.18
C SER A 125 0.26 10.29 -19.19
N LEU A 126 0.94 11.32 -19.69
CA LEU A 126 1.63 12.34 -18.91
C LEU A 126 0.82 13.64 -18.78
N ASN A 127 -0.47 13.62 -19.16
CA ASN A 127 -1.37 14.78 -19.16
C ASN A 127 -0.77 16.03 -19.83
N THR A 128 0.04 15.83 -20.88
CA THR A 128 0.79 16.87 -21.60
C THR A 128 0.03 17.26 -22.89
N PRO A 129 -0.57 18.46 -22.97
CA PRO A 129 -1.33 18.86 -24.15
C PRO A 129 -0.45 18.94 -25.41
N ILE A 130 -0.91 18.29 -26.49
CA ILE A 130 -0.33 18.40 -27.83
C ILE A 130 -1.12 19.41 -28.67
N THR A 131 -0.44 20.27 -29.42
CA THR A 131 -1.00 21.02 -30.54
C THR A 131 -0.23 20.69 -31.81
N TRP A 132 -0.92 20.48 -32.93
CA TRP A 132 -0.32 20.15 -34.23
C TRP A 132 -0.66 21.22 -35.27
N ASN A 133 0.34 21.73 -35.97
CA ASN A 133 0.17 22.63 -37.10
C ASN A 133 0.39 21.87 -38.43
N ALA A 134 -0.72 21.49 -39.06
CA ALA A 134 -0.71 20.73 -40.31
C ALA A 134 -0.06 21.47 -41.49
N LYS A 135 0.07 22.81 -41.46
CA LYS A 135 0.71 23.58 -42.54
C LYS A 135 2.23 23.57 -42.45
N THR A 136 2.79 23.52 -41.23
CA THR A 136 4.25 23.63 -41.00
C THR A 136 4.92 22.32 -40.58
N GLY A 137 4.13 21.33 -40.17
CA GLY A 137 4.62 20.08 -39.60
C GLY A 137 5.14 20.23 -38.16
N GLU A 138 4.77 21.32 -37.47
CA GLU A 138 5.18 21.62 -36.09
C GLU A 138 4.23 20.97 -35.07
N ILE A 139 4.80 20.30 -34.08
CA ILE A 139 4.14 19.74 -32.90
C ILE A 139 4.56 20.59 -31.70
N THR A 140 3.62 21.10 -30.93
CA THR A 140 3.89 21.78 -29.66
C THR A 140 3.39 20.91 -28.50
N LEU A 141 4.27 20.60 -27.56
CA LEU A 141 3.98 19.94 -26.29
C LEU A 141 4.04 20.99 -25.17
N LYS A 142 3.10 20.92 -24.21
CA LYS A 142 3.04 21.82 -23.06
C LYS A 142 3.21 21.02 -21.76
N GLY A 143 4.45 20.65 -21.45
CA GLY A 143 4.81 19.93 -20.22
C GLY A 143 5.24 20.89 -19.10
N SER A 144 6.30 20.53 -18.36
CA SER A 144 7.01 21.45 -17.46
C SER A 144 7.48 22.75 -18.15
N GLN A 145 7.72 22.67 -19.46
CA GLN A 145 8.03 23.76 -20.36
C GLN A 145 7.37 23.51 -21.73
N VAL A 146 7.35 24.54 -22.58
CA VAL A 146 6.93 24.41 -23.98
C VAL A 146 8.05 23.76 -24.78
N VAL A 147 7.75 22.67 -25.48
CA VAL A 147 8.66 21.96 -26.39
C VAL A 147 8.03 21.91 -27.78
N LYS A 148 8.72 22.42 -28.79
CA LYS A 148 8.33 22.34 -30.19
C LYS A 148 9.19 21.32 -30.92
N LEU A 149 8.55 20.52 -31.76
CA LEU A 149 9.14 19.43 -32.53
C LEU A 149 8.68 19.55 -33.99
N LYS A 150 9.47 19.07 -34.95
CA LYS A 150 9.09 19.06 -36.37
C LYS A 150 9.29 17.67 -36.98
N LEU A 151 8.35 17.21 -37.81
CA LEU A 151 8.50 15.94 -38.53
C LEU A 151 9.75 15.95 -39.42
N ASN A 152 10.44 14.81 -39.45
CA ASN A 152 11.68 14.55 -40.19
C ASN A 152 12.88 15.43 -39.76
N ASP A 153 12.78 16.10 -38.61
CA ASP A 153 13.88 16.84 -37.98
C ASP A 153 14.41 16.07 -36.77
N ASN A 154 15.67 16.30 -36.39
CA ASN A 154 16.29 15.80 -35.16
C ASN A 154 16.56 16.91 -34.15
N LYS A 155 15.70 17.94 -34.16
CA LYS A 155 15.78 19.12 -33.29
C LYS A 155 14.49 19.30 -32.52
N ALA A 156 14.63 19.76 -31.28
CA ALA A 156 13.56 20.31 -30.46
C ALA A 156 13.86 21.78 -30.16
N ILE A 157 12.84 22.61 -30.07
CA ILE A 157 12.96 24.01 -29.62
C ILE A 157 12.23 24.14 -28.30
N ILE A 158 12.90 24.65 -27.26
CA ILE A 158 12.37 24.77 -25.91
C ILE A 158 12.33 26.21 -25.41
N GLY A 159 11.38 26.50 -24.52
CA GLY A 159 11.29 27.78 -23.80
C GLY A 159 11.29 28.99 -24.74
N SER A 160 12.19 29.95 -24.48
CA SER A 160 12.37 31.18 -25.27
C SER A 160 13.22 30.97 -26.54
N ASN A 161 12.96 29.90 -27.29
CA ASN A 161 13.59 29.56 -28.57
C ASN A 161 15.02 28.96 -28.51
N GLN A 162 15.35 28.17 -27.49
CA GLN A 162 16.61 27.40 -27.43
C GLN A 162 16.49 26.09 -28.23
N GLU A 163 17.47 25.79 -29.09
CA GLU A 163 17.54 24.52 -29.83
C GLU A 163 18.21 23.40 -28.99
N VAL A 164 17.65 22.19 -29.06
CA VAL A 164 18.19 20.96 -28.46
C VAL A 164 18.26 19.88 -29.54
N LYS A 165 19.44 19.28 -29.73
CA LYS A 165 19.65 18.17 -30.67
C LYS A 165 19.14 16.85 -30.07
N LEU A 166 18.32 16.14 -30.83
CA LEU A 166 17.80 14.81 -30.53
C LEU A 166 18.73 13.72 -31.08
N PRO A 167 18.79 12.53 -30.45
CA PRO A 167 19.66 11.44 -30.89
C PRO A 167 19.18 10.73 -32.16
N THR A 168 17.91 10.92 -32.53
CA THR A 168 17.32 10.46 -33.80
C THR A 168 16.17 11.40 -34.19
N ALA A 169 15.78 11.36 -35.46
CA ALA A 169 14.73 12.23 -35.99
C ALA A 169 13.32 11.83 -35.49
N ILE A 170 12.43 12.82 -35.44
CA ILE A 170 11.00 12.59 -35.22
C ILE A 170 10.41 12.06 -36.53
N VAL A 171 9.83 10.87 -36.53
CA VAL A 171 9.35 10.20 -37.76
C VAL A 171 7.85 9.96 -37.73
N SER A 172 7.21 9.99 -38.90
CA SER A 172 5.81 9.56 -39.07
C SER A 172 5.77 8.20 -39.76
N ILE A 173 5.18 7.20 -39.09
CA ILE A 173 5.02 5.85 -39.63
C ILE A 173 3.52 5.54 -39.63
N LYS A 174 2.95 5.27 -40.80
CA LYS A 174 1.51 4.97 -40.99
C LYS A 174 0.57 6.01 -40.32
N GLY A 175 0.94 7.29 -40.34
CA GLY A 175 0.14 8.37 -39.73
C GLY A 175 0.25 8.46 -38.20
N ARG A 176 1.28 7.84 -37.61
CA ARG A 176 1.62 7.98 -36.18
C ARG A 176 3.01 8.57 -36.03
N THR A 177 3.09 9.64 -35.25
CA THR A 177 4.36 10.30 -34.90
C THR A 177 5.08 9.52 -33.82
N PHE A 178 6.34 9.20 -34.07
CA PHE A 178 7.25 8.56 -33.13
C PHE A 178 8.38 9.49 -32.72
N VAL A 179 8.76 9.40 -31.45
CA VAL A 179 9.79 10.25 -30.84
C VAL A 179 10.80 9.44 -30.02
N PRO A 180 12.07 9.91 -29.90
CA PRO A 180 13.01 9.33 -28.95
C PRO A 180 12.49 9.51 -27.52
N THR A 181 12.07 8.39 -26.91
CA THR A 181 11.29 8.36 -25.67
C THR A 181 11.98 9.15 -24.56
N ARG A 182 13.27 8.86 -24.32
CA ARG A 182 14.07 9.51 -23.27
C ARG A 182 14.11 11.03 -23.47
N SER A 183 14.61 11.48 -24.62
CA SER A 183 14.81 12.90 -24.89
C SER A 183 13.51 13.70 -24.79
N ILE A 184 12.40 13.22 -25.37
CA ILE A 184 11.14 13.98 -25.29
C ILE A 184 10.53 13.95 -23.89
N SER A 185 10.61 12.82 -23.17
CA SER A 185 10.15 12.74 -21.78
C SER A 185 10.93 13.68 -20.87
N GLU A 186 12.26 13.69 -20.97
CA GLU A 186 13.12 14.58 -20.17
C GLU A 186 12.82 16.06 -20.48
N LEU A 187 12.65 16.42 -21.77
CA LEU A 187 12.32 17.79 -22.18
C LEU A 187 10.94 18.29 -21.72
N ILE A 188 9.97 17.39 -21.44
CA ILE A 188 8.66 17.74 -20.86
C ILE A 188 8.60 17.58 -19.34
N GLY A 189 9.71 17.22 -18.68
CA GLY A 189 9.81 17.06 -17.23
C GLY A 189 9.42 15.67 -16.73
N ALA A 190 9.84 14.60 -17.39
CA ALA A 190 9.62 13.23 -16.95
C ALA A 190 10.92 12.42 -16.95
N ALA A 191 11.14 11.64 -15.88
CA ALA A 191 12.29 10.76 -15.73
C ALA A 191 12.08 9.44 -16.49
N VAL A 192 13.15 8.86 -17.06
CA VAL A 192 13.06 7.65 -17.89
C VAL A 192 14.05 6.56 -17.49
N SER A 193 13.50 5.44 -17.03
CA SER A 193 14.24 4.24 -16.63
C SER A 193 14.05 3.11 -17.66
N TRP A 194 15.14 2.41 -17.99
CA TRP A 194 15.10 1.23 -18.87
C TRP A 194 15.19 -0.04 -18.03
N MET A 195 14.26 -0.96 -18.24
CA MET A 195 14.20 -2.28 -17.59
C MET A 195 14.62 -3.34 -18.61
N PRO A 196 15.90 -3.76 -18.64
CA PRO A 196 16.41 -4.63 -19.69
C PRO A 196 15.78 -6.04 -19.68
N GLN A 197 15.47 -6.57 -18.49
CA GLN A 197 14.88 -7.91 -18.33
C GLN A 197 13.49 -8.02 -18.97
N SER A 198 12.62 -7.03 -18.76
CA SER A 198 11.27 -6.99 -19.34
C SER A 198 11.19 -6.28 -20.69
N LYS A 199 12.31 -5.71 -21.18
CA LYS A 199 12.38 -4.83 -22.36
C LYS A 199 11.41 -3.64 -22.29
N GLN A 200 11.24 -3.08 -21.09
CA GLN A 200 10.31 -1.97 -20.83
C GLN A 200 11.03 -0.64 -20.60
N VAL A 201 10.46 0.43 -21.13
CA VAL A 201 10.80 1.80 -20.73
C VAL A 201 9.72 2.33 -19.80
N TRP A 202 10.13 2.74 -18.60
CA TRP A 202 9.28 3.33 -17.57
C TRP A 202 9.51 4.84 -17.57
N ILE A 203 8.46 5.62 -17.82
CA ILE A 203 8.47 7.08 -17.76
C ILE A 203 7.70 7.52 -16.52
N THR A 204 8.30 8.35 -15.69
CA THR A 204 7.67 8.91 -14.48
C THR A 204 7.58 10.42 -14.62
N ALA A 205 6.37 10.97 -14.62
CA ALA A 205 6.18 12.42 -14.60
C ALA A 205 6.88 13.02 -13.36
N GLN A 206 7.79 13.99 -13.55
CA GLN A 206 8.30 14.80 -12.45
C GLN A 206 7.31 15.94 -12.23
N SER A 207 6.70 16.01 -11.05
CA SER A 207 5.90 17.18 -10.68
C SER A 207 6.77 18.45 -10.80
N PRO A 208 6.23 19.56 -11.33
CA PRO A 208 7.01 20.77 -11.56
C PRO A 208 7.67 21.26 -10.26
N SER A 209 8.92 21.70 -10.36
CA SER A 209 9.89 21.95 -9.27
C SER A 209 9.50 23.00 -8.20
N ASN A 210 8.26 23.50 -8.20
CA ASN A 210 7.70 24.43 -7.22
C ASN A 210 6.60 23.79 -6.33
N THR A 211 6.48 22.47 -6.32
CA THR A 211 5.64 21.75 -5.36
C THR A 211 6.52 21.22 -4.23
N LYS A 212 6.32 21.75 -3.01
CA LYS A 212 7.04 21.33 -1.81
C LYS A 212 6.73 19.85 -1.53
N SER A 213 7.74 18.99 -1.64
CA SER A 213 7.64 17.59 -1.26
C SER A 213 8.31 17.32 0.09
N LEU A 214 7.76 16.38 0.85
CA LEU A 214 8.29 15.89 2.10
C LEU A 214 8.80 14.47 1.87
N GLN A 215 10.04 14.20 2.25
CA GLN A 215 10.71 12.92 2.04
C GLN A 215 11.04 12.30 3.40
N TYR A 216 10.74 11.02 3.54
CA TYR A 216 11.01 10.20 4.71
C TYR A 216 11.75 8.95 4.25
N ALA A 217 12.81 8.59 4.98
CA ALA A 217 13.59 7.39 4.73
C ALA A 217 13.79 6.65 6.05
N TYR A 218 13.52 5.34 6.05
CA TYR A 218 13.64 4.47 7.19
C TYR A 218 14.47 3.25 6.82
N SER A 219 15.42 2.95 7.68
CA SER A 219 16.52 1.99 7.46
C SER A 219 16.72 1.07 8.66
N PHE A 220 16.10 1.39 9.80
CA PHE A 220 16.22 0.69 11.07
C PHE A 220 17.67 0.48 11.55
N GLN A 221 18.65 1.26 11.07
CA GLN A 221 20.07 1.02 11.40
C GLN A 221 20.45 1.40 12.84
N LYS A 222 19.60 2.16 13.54
CA LYS A 222 19.83 2.57 14.93
C LYS A 222 18.77 2.00 15.90
N ASP A 223 17.51 2.27 15.62
CA ASP A 223 16.36 1.93 16.46
C ASP A 223 15.14 1.63 15.55
N THR A 224 13.92 1.63 16.10
CA THR A 224 12.68 1.43 15.32
C THR A 224 12.26 2.67 14.52
N GLU A 225 13.03 3.76 14.58
CA GLU A 225 12.81 5.05 13.89
C GLU A 225 11.40 5.63 14.16
N GLY A 226 10.83 5.29 15.33
CA GLY A 226 9.50 5.66 15.78
C GLY A 226 8.36 5.06 14.95
N TRP A 227 8.55 3.87 14.39
CA TRP A 227 7.48 3.01 13.88
C TRP A 227 6.80 2.25 15.04
N SER A 228 5.49 2.11 14.94
CA SER A 228 4.67 1.26 15.81
C SER A 228 4.18 0.04 15.03
N SER A 229 3.72 -1.00 15.74
CA SER A 229 3.19 -2.22 15.14
C SER A 229 1.92 -2.70 15.83
N GLY A 230 1.18 -3.59 15.17
CA GLY A 230 0.01 -4.25 15.74
C GLY A 230 -0.32 -5.56 15.04
N PHE A 231 -1.21 -6.31 15.69
CA PHE A 231 -1.75 -7.58 15.24
C PHE A 231 -3.28 -7.52 15.33
N ALA A 232 -3.95 -7.91 14.26
CA ALA A 232 -5.41 -7.91 14.15
C ALA A 232 -5.91 -9.20 13.49
N ASP A 233 -7.22 -9.38 13.55
CA ASP A 233 -8.04 -10.50 13.08
C ASP A 233 -7.92 -11.82 13.87
N LEU A 234 -7.39 -11.69 15.08
CA LEU A 234 -7.33 -12.75 16.09
C LEU A 234 -8.32 -12.52 17.26
N PRO A 235 -8.74 -13.58 17.97
CA PRO A 235 -9.51 -13.45 19.22
C PRO A 235 -8.73 -12.65 20.26
N LYS A 236 -9.42 -11.86 21.10
CA LYS A 236 -8.80 -11.11 22.21
C LYS A 236 -8.09 -12.01 23.22
N ASN A 237 -8.68 -13.18 23.50
CA ASN A 237 -8.17 -14.17 24.45
C ASN A 237 -7.38 -15.27 23.72
N TYR A 238 -6.61 -14.92 22.68
CA TYR A 238 -5.74 -15.87 21.98
C TYR A 238 -4.69 -16.47 22.90
N ASN A 239 -4.25 -17.70 22.64
CA ASN A 239 -3.11 -18.29 23.34
C ASN A 239 -1.79 -17.74 22.70
N PRO A 240 -0.94 -17.01 23.45
CA PRO A 240 0.29 -16.45 22.90
C PRO A 240 1.30 -17.50 22.43
N GLU A 241 1.30 -18.71 23.01
CA GLU A 241 2.26 -19.78 22.70
C GLU A 241 2.05 -20.35 21.29
N ILE A 242 0.81 -20.37 20.79
CA ILE A 242 0.48 -20.94 19.47
C ILE A 242 0.42 -19.89 18.36
N TYR A 243 0.26 -18.61 18.71
CA TYR A 243 0.28 -17.46 17.80
C TYR A 243 1.69 -16.85 17.66
N THR A 244 2.56 -17.01 18.67
CA THR A 244 3.98 -16.59 18.64
C THR A 244 4.22 -15.18 18.10
N LEU A 245 3.37 -14.22 18.46
CA LEU A 245 3.41 -12.86 17.91
C LEU A 245 4.69 -12.13 18.36
N SER A 246 5.43 -11.58 17.41
CA SER A 246 6.67 -10.84 17.66
C SER A 246 6.75 -9.62 16.75
N ALA A 247 7.07 -8.46 17.34
CA ALA A 247 7.39 -7.24 16.62
C ALA A 247 8.65 -6.61 17.24
N LYS A 248 9.74 -6.55 16.49
CA LYS A 248 11.04 -6.07 16.99
C LYS A 248 11.96 -5.59 15.88
N ARG A 249 12.95 -4.77 16.22
CA ARG A 249 14.09 -4.49 15.36
C ARG A 249 15.07 -5.67 15.45
N GLU A 250 15.44 -6.25 14.31
CA GLU A 250 16.29 -7.45 14.26
C GLU A 250 17.18 -7.46 13.01
N LEU A 251 18.32 -8.18 13.04
CA LEU A 251 19.15 -8.36 11.85
C LEU A 251 18.38 -9.18 10.79
N ILE A 252 18.41 -8.72 9.54
CA ILE A 252 17.76 -9.44 8.43
C ILE A 252 18.55 -10.73 8.14
N PRO A 253 17.96 -11.93 8.23
CA PRO A 253 18.69 -13.19 8.18
C PRO A 253 19.03 -13.65 6.75
N THR A 254 19.84 -12.87 6.04
CA THR A 254 20.49 -13.29 4.79
C THR A 254 21.91 -13.79 5.06
N ALA A 255 22.40 -14.72 4.22
CA ALA A 255 23.64 -15.47 4.49
C ALA A 255 24.90 -14.61 4.76
N THR A 256 24.98 -13.42 4.16
CA THR A 256 26.14 -12.51 4.27
C THR A 256 25.91 -11.33 5.20
N ASN A 257 24.69 -11.12 5.72
CA ASN A 257 24.38 -9.94 6.49
C ASN A 257 24.94 -9.99 7.93
N LYS A 258 25.52 -8.87 8.36
CA LYS A 258 26.04 -8.64 9.73
C LYS A 258 25.64 -7.29 10.33
N THR A 259 25.07 -6.38 9.53
CA THR A 259 24.88 -4.98 9.91
C THR A 259 23.52 -4.41 9.51
N ASN A 260 22.84 -4.98 8.52
CA ASN A 260 21.58 -4.46 8.02
C ASN A 260 20.41 -4.96 8.87
N TYR A 261 19.76 -4.06 9.59
CA TYR A 261 18.58 -4.36 10.39
C TYR A 261 17.29 -4.12 9.61
N GLY A 262 16.21 -4.76 10.05
CA GLY A 262 14.85 -4.50 9.59
C GLY A 262 13.88 -4.47 10.76
N PHE A 263 12.68 -3.97 10.51
CA PHE A 263 11.55 -4.16 11.42
C PHE A 263 10.97 -5.55 11.18
N GLN A 264 11.14 -6.48 12.11
CA GLN A 264 10.60 -7.83 12.05
C GLN A 264 9.12 -7.80 12.49
N LEU A 265 8.24 -8.43 11.70
CA LEU A 265 6.90 -8.87 12.13
C LEU A 265 6.81 -10.39 11.96
N SER A 266 6.27 -11.06 12.96
CA SER A 266 6.15 -12.51 12.98
C SER A 266 4.92 -12.93 13.76
N GLY A 267 4.28 -14.00 13.30
CA GLY A 267 3.09 -14.56 13.90
C GLY A 267 2.66 -15.83 13.17
N ALA A 268 2.11 -16.77 13.92
CA ALA A 268 1.48 -17.97 13.40
C ALA A 268 -0.03 -17.78 13.35
N ASN A 269 -0.61 -17.90 12.17
CA ASN A 269 -2.05 -17.76 11.99
C ASN A 269 -2.79 -18.99 12.54
N ARG A 270 -3.84 -18.74 13.32
CA ARG A 270 -4.75 -19.75 13.92
C ARG A 270 -6.22 -19.32 13.82
N SER A 271 -6.51 -18.30 13.02
CA SER A 271 -7.83 -17.64 12.89
C SER A 271 -8.30 -17.56 11.44
N ASP A 272 -7.61 -18.24 10.52
CA ASP A 272 -7.75 -18.21 9.06
C ASP A 272 -7.57 -16.81 8.41
N ASP A 273 -7.43 -15.77 9.23
CA ASP A 273 -7.12 -14.39 8.88
C ASP A 273 -6.27 -13.81 10.02
N LEU A 274 -4.96 -13.60 9.78
CA LEU A 274 -4.07 -12.90 10.71
C LEU A 274 -3.46 -11.69 9.99
N PHE A 275 -3.78 -10.49 10.49
CA PHE A 275 -3.24 -9.25 9.95
C PHE A 275 -2.10 -8.71 10.83
N MET A 276 -0.88 -8.74 10.30
CA MET A 276 0.31 -8.17 10.93
C MET A 276 0.64 -6.83 10.28
N PHE A 277 0.82 -5.75 11.05
CA PHE A 277 1.13 -4.44 10.46
C PHE A 277 2.12 -3.59 11.25
N MET A 278 2.73 -2.66 10.53
CA MET A 278 3.51 -1.54 11.06
C MET A 278 2.94 -0.21 10.55
N THR A 279 2.99 0.82 11.38
CA THR A 279 2.46 2.16 11.07
C THR A 279 3.40 3.27 11.53
N LYS A 280 3.40 4.37 10.78
CA LYS A 280 4.21 5.56 11.05
C LYS A 280 3.40 6.83 10.82
N LYS A 281 3.36 7.69 11.84
CA LYS A 281 2.87 9.07 11.69
C LYS A 281 3.86 9.89 10.85
N LEU A 282 3.33 10.62 9.89
CA LEU A 282 4.07 11.53 9.00
C LEU A 282 3.68 12.97 9.36
N ASP A 283 4.68 13.73 9.77
CA ASP A 283 4.54 15.06 10.37
C ASP A 283 5.07 16.18 9.45
N GLY A 284 4.66 17.43 9.69
CA GLY A 284 5.08 18.57 8.89
C GLY A 284 4.27 18.80 7.61
N LEU A 285 3.17 18.07 7.43
CA LEU A 285 2.16 18.33 6.42
C LEU A 285 1.31 19.54 6.84
N LYS A 286 0.72 20.24 5.87
CA LYS A 286 -0.29 21.26 6.13
C LYS A 286 -1.60 20.59 6.61
N PRO A 287 -2.36 21.18 7.55
CA PRO A 287 -3.71 20.72 7.87
C PRO A 287 -4.64 20.66 6.67
N ASN A 288 -5.59 19.71 6.67
CA ASN A 288 -6.68 19.60 5.69
C ASN A 288 -6.23 19.69 4.21
N THR A 289 -5.02 19.22 3.89
CA THR A 289 -4.38 19.38 2.58
C THR A 289 -4.21 18.02 1.92
N THR A 290 -4.47 17.95 0.62
CA THR A 290 -4.35 16.71 -0.16
C THR A 290 -2.90 16.48 -0.58
N TYR A 291 -2.40 15.28 -0.34
CA TYR A 291 -1.05 14.85 -0.74
C TYR A 291 -1.12 13.57 -1.56
N SER A 292 -0.31 13.51 -2.62
CA SER A 292 0.02 12.25 -3.30
C SER A 292 1.28 11.65 -2.66
N LEU A 293 1.26 10.35 -2.41
CA LEU A 293 2.34 9.55 -1.86
C LEU A 293 2.95 8.69 -2.96
N LYS A 294 4.28 8.70 -3.06
CA LYS A 294 5.06 7.58 -3.58
C LYS A 294 5.75 6.87 -2.41
N LEU A 295 5.42 5.60 -2.20
CA LEU A 295 6.07 4.70 -1.26
C LEU A 295 6.92 3.68 -2.03
N PHE A 296 8.12 3.41 -1.53
CA PHE A 296 8.94 2.25 -1.87
C PHE A 296 9.37 1.57 -0.55
N PHE A 297 9.45 0.24 -0.52
CA PHE A 297 10.10 -0.51 0.56
C PHE A 297 10.56 -1.89 0.11
N ASP A 298 11.52 -2.47 0.82
CA ASP A 298 11.91 -3.88 0.67
C ASP A 298 11.28 -4.71 1.79
N LEU A 299 10.54 -5.76 1.42
CA LEU A 299 10.18 -6.85 2.32
C LEU A 299 11.20 -7.98 2.18
N TYR A 300 11.59 -8.64 3.26
CA TYR A 300 12.39 -9.86 3.19
C TYR A 300 11.57 -11.06 3.65
N SER A 301 11.57 -12.10 2.80
CA SER A 301 10.90 -13.39 2.98
C SER A 301 11.80 -14.53 2.48
N ASP A 302 11.70 -15.70 3.09
CA ASP A 302 12.34 -16.96 2.67
C ASP A 302 11.38 -17.91 1.93
N GLN A 303 10.09 -17.58 1.86
CA GLN A 303 9.04 -18.38 1.22
C GLN A 303 9.06 -18.18 -0.31
N GLY A 304 9.00 -19.29 -1.06
CA GLY A 304 8.98 -19.31 -2.52
C GLY A 304 7.61 -19.69 -3.07
N ALA A 305 7.25 -19.15 -4.24
CA ALA A 305 6.00 -19.46 -4.90
C ALA A 305 5.87 -20.96 -5.28
N GLY A 306 4.63 -21.44 -5.44
CA GLY A 306 4.30 -22.80 -5.81
C GLY A 306 4.35 -23.81 -4.66
N GLN A 307 4.55 -23.36 -3.43
CA GLN A 307 4.62 -24.23 -2.25
C GLN A 307 3.22 -24.58 -1.73
N MET A 308 2.97 -25.87 -1.49
CA MET A 308 1.77 -26.33 -0.77
C MET A 308 1.94 -26.07 0.73
N GLY A 309 0.90 -25.57 1.39
CA GLY A 309 0.88 -25.29 2.83
C GLY A 309 -0.47 -25.60 3.47
N ILE A 310 -0.57 -25.28 4.76
CA ILE A 310 -1.77 -25.47 5.60
C ILE A 310 -2.61 -24.19 5.51
N GLY A 311 -3.92 -24.30 5.24
CA GLY A 311 -4.82 -23.15 4.96
C GLY A 311 -4.59 -22.45 3.61
N GLY A 312 -3.36 -22.47 3.11
CA GLY A 312 -2.98 -21.88 1.82
C GLY A 312 -1.50 -22.06 1.52
N ALA A 313 -1.05 -21.49 0.40
CA ALA A 313 0.36 -21.47 0.04
C ALA A 313 1.16 -20.52 0.99
N PRO A 314 2.31 -20.93 1.54
CA PRO A 314 3.08 -20.14 2.51
C PRO A 314 3.46 -18.72 2.05
N SER A 315 3.52 -18.49 0.73
CA SER A 315 3.79 -17.17 0.16
C SER A 315 2.59 -16.50 -0.51
N GLU A 316 1.82 -17.20 -1.34
CA GLU A 316 0.76 -16.60 -2.15
C GLU A 316 -0.53 -16.34 -1.36
N ALA A 317 -0.75 -17.04 -0.25
CA ALA A 317 -1.86 -16.78 0.68
C ALA A 317 -1.53 -15.73 1.75
N VAL A 318 -0.33 -15.12 1.71
CA VAL A 318 0.04 -13.99 2.59
C VAL A 318 0.07 -12.71 1.76
N HIS A 319 -0.98 -11.91 1.90
CA HIS A 319 -1.28 -10.80 1.02
C HIS A 319 -0.69 -9.49 1.53
N MET A 320 0.24 -8.88 0.80
CA MET A 320 0.86 -7.61 1.18
C MET A 320 -0.07 -6.44 0.88
N LYS A 321 -0.28 -5.58 1.88
CA LYS A 321 -1.18 -4.42 1.82
C LYS A 321 -0.49 -3.15 2.32
N ALA A 322 -0.83 -2.01 1.71
CA ALA A 322 -0.37 -0.69 2.14
C ALA A 322 -1.49 0.35 2.07
N GLY A 323 -1.40 1.38 2.91
CA GLY A 323 -2.39 2.44 3.03
C GLY A 323 -1.82 3.76 3.54
N LEU A 324 -2.60 4.82 3.41
CA LEU A 324 -2.26 6.17 3.89
C LEU A 324 -3.50 6.79 4.55
N LEU A 325 -3.53 6.74 5.88
CA LEU A 325 -4.71 7.04 6.68
C LEU A 325 -4.69 8.50 7.18
N SER A 326 -5.87 9.09 7.36
CA SER A 326 -6.05 10.40 8.01
C SER A 326 -6.18 10.31 9.55
N SER A 327 -6.20 9.09 10.10
CA SER A 327 -6.24 8.81 11.53
C SER A 327 -5.25 7.69 11.88
N ALA A 328 -4.85 7.62 13.15
CA ALA A 328 -3.90 6.61 13.60
C ALA A 328 -4.49 5.19 13.49
N ALA A 329 -3.74 4.28 12.86
CA ALA A 329 -4.03 2.86 12.89
C ALA A 329 -3.93 2.32 14.32
N LYS A 330 -4.96 1.61 14.76
CA LYS A 330 -5.10 1.04 16.10
C LYS A 330 -5.80 -0.32 16.01
N VAL A 331 -5.36 -1.23 16.86
CA VAL A 331 -6.13 -2.42 17.19
C VAL A 331 -7.29 -2.01 18.11
N VAL A 332 -8.50 -2.46 17.81
CA VAL A 332 -9.73 -2.18 18.56
C VAL A 332 -10.46 -3.48 18.88
N GLU A 333 -11.17 -3.50 19.99
CA GLU A 333 -11.99 -4.65 20.39
C GLU A 333 -13.36 -4.59 19.71
N VAL A 334 -13.75 -5.67 19.03
CA VAL A 334 -15.06 -5.81 18.38
C VAL A 334 -15.71 -7.09 18.88
N LYS A 335 -17.00 -7.03 19.25
CA LYS A 335 -17.74 -8.19 19.74
C LYS A 335 -18.53 -8.83 18.60
N GLU A 336 -18.20 -10.07 18.27
CA GLU A 336 -18.75 -10.83 17.14
C GLU A 336 -19.09 -12.25 17.61
N ALA A 337 -20.25 -12.79 17.22
CA ALA A 337 -20.72 -14.14 17.58
C ALA A 337 -20.74 -14.50 19.10
N GLY A 338 -20.59 -13.52 19.99
CA GLY A 338 -20.49 -13.71 21.44
C GLY A 338 -19.08 -13.55 22.00
N GLU A 339 -18.06 -13.71 21.15
CA GLU A 339 -16.64 -13.54 21.47
C GLU A 339 -16.17 -12.10 21.19
N THR A 340 -14.95 -11.77 21.61
CA THR A 340 -14.32 -10.47 21.35
C THR A 340 -13.06 -10.67 20.52
N TYR A 341 -12.97 -9.98 19.39
CA TYR A 341 -11.84 -10.01 18.46
C TYR A 341 -11.06 -8.70 18.51
N LEU A 342 -9.78 -8.79 18.16
CA LEU A 342 -8.89 -7.67 17.94
C LEU A 342 -8.93 -7.33 16.45
N ARG A 343 -9.59 -6.25 16.05
CA ARG A 343 -9.72 -5.81 14.65
C ARG A 343 -8.90 -4.54 14.40
N LEU A 344 -8.56 -4.25 13.15
CA LEU A 344 -7.99 -2.95 12.76
C LEU A 344 -9.09 -1.88 12.66
N ASN A 345 -8.83 -0.66 13.12
CA ASN A 345 -9.76 0.48 12.97
C ASN A 345 -9.78 1.12 11.56
N ALA A 346 -9.38 0.39 10.52
CA ALA A 346 -9.30 0.85 9.14
C ALA A 346 -9.68 -0.30 8.19
N ASP A 347 -10.34 0.02 7.08
CA ASP A 347 -10.78 -0.97 6.11
C ASP A 347 -9.60 -1.43 5.22
N LYS A 348 -9.02 -2.57 5.60
CA LYS A 348 -8.00 -3.28 4.81
C LYS A 348 -8.56 -4.27 3.78
N GLY A 349 -9.87 -4.48 3.72
CA GLY A 349 -10.47 -5.64 3.03
C GLY A 349 -10.09 -6.96 3.71
N ASN A 350 -10.27 -8.08 3.03
CA ASN A 350 -10.00 -9.42 3.55
C ASN A 350 -9.12 -10.23 2.58
N GLN A 351 -7.94 -10.70 3.04
CA GLN A 351 -6.98 -11.50 2.27
C GLN A 351 -6.72 -10.88 0.88
N LYS A 352 -7.04 -11.61 -0.20
CA LYS A 352 -6.90 -11.19 -1.60
C LYS A 352 -7.83 -10.04 -2.06
N THR A 353 -8.73 -9.56 -1.19
CA THR A 353 -9.57 -8.39 -1.46
C THR A 353 -8.99 -7.15 -0.82
N GLU A 354 -8.97 -6.04 -1.57
CA GLU A 354 -8.58 -4.74 -1.05
C GLU A 354 -9.72 -4.05 -0.30
N GLY A 355 -9.36 -3.18 0.65
CA GLY A 355 -10.31 -2.31 1.32
C GLY A 355 -10.31 -0.89 0.74
N LYS A 356 -11.11 -0.03 1.36
CA LYS A 356 -11.12 1.41 1.12
C LYS A 356 -9.81 2.06 1.58
N ASP A 357 -9.30 1.67 2.75
CA ASP A 357 -8.20 2.38 3.44
C ASP A 357 -6.83 1.74 3.21
N MET A 358 -6.77 0.43 2.88
CA MET A 358 -5.55 -0.25 2.42
C MET A 358 -5.77 -1.05 1.13
N LYS A 359 -4.76 -1.02 0.25
CA LYS A 359 -4.77 -1.68 -1.07
C LYS A 359 -3.86 -2.90 -1.09
N LEU A 360 -4.28 -3.91 -1.84
CA LEU A 360 -3.47 -5.09 -2.14
C LEU A 360 -2.35 -4.70 -3.11
N ILE A 361 -1.10 -4.95 -2.72
CA ILE A 361 0.09 -4.59 -3.53
C ILE A 361 0.96 -5.80 -3.89
N GLY A 362 0.59 -7.01 -3.45
CA GLY A 362 1.22 -8.27 -3.87
C GLY A 362 1.13 -9.37 -2.82
N ASN A 363 2.11 -10.25 -2.79
CA ASN A 363 2.26 -11.34 -1.80
C ASN A 363 3.75 -11.51 -1.42
N ILE A 364 4.07 -12.40 -0.49
CA ILE A 364 5.44 -12.51 0.07
C ILE A 364 6.36 -13.49 -0.68
N SER A 365 6.05 -13.82 -1.94
CA SER A 365 6.87 -14.74 -2.76
C SER A 365 8.23 -14.12 -3.08
N LYS A 366 9.32 -14.78 -2.66
CA LYS A 366 10.68 -14.36 -3.01
C LYS A 366 10.98 -14.56 -4.51
N PRO A 367 11.84 -13.73 -5.13
CA PRO A 367 12.05 -13.73 -6.58
C PRO A 367 12.80 -14.97 -7.11
N GLU A 368 13.70 -15.58 -6.33
CA GLU A 368 14.40 -16.82 -6.69
C GLU A 368 13.90 -17.96 -5.78
N PRO A 369 12.81 -18.68 -6.11
CA PRO A 369 12.15 -19.63 -5.19
C PRO A 369 13.07 -20.76 -4.72
N ASP A 370 13.92 -21.29 -5.61
CA ASP A 370 14.84 -22.41 -5.34
C ASP A 370 16.05 -22.02 -4.47
N LYS A 371 16.27 -20.72 -4.25
CA LYS A 371 17.44 -20.20 -3.52
C LYS A 371 17.11 -20.05 -2.04
N ALA A 372 17.85 -20.79 -1.21
CA ALA A 372 17.67 -20.83 0.22
C ALA A 372 17.89 -19.46 0.91
N GLY A 373 17.19 -19.26 2.03
CA GLY A 373 17.28 -18.05 2.85
C GLY A 373 16.44 -16.87 2.35
N TYR A 374 16.51 -15.78 3.11
CA TYR A 374 15.71 -14.57 2.89
C TYR A 374 16.22 -13.76 1.69
N GLN A 375 15.29 -13.24 0.89
CA GLN A 375 15.56 -12.35 -0.25
C GLN A 375 14.65 -11.12 -0.18
N ALA A 376 15.11 -10.01 -0.77
CA ALA A 376 14.33 -8.80 -0.87
C ALA A 376 13.24 -8.91 -1.96
N ILE A 377 12.05 -8.43 -1.63
CA ILE A 377 10.88 -8.29 -2.48
C ILE A 377 10.56 -6.79 -2.49
N PRO A 378 10.89 -6.07 -3.57
CA PRO A 378 10.66 -4.62 -3.63
C PRO A 378 9.18 -4.33 -3.90
N PHE A 379 8.59 -3.47 -3.08
CA PHE A 379 7.23 -2.98 -3.23
C PHE A 379 7.21 -1.49 -3.56
N GLU A 380 6.36 -1.10 -4.50
CA GLU A 380 5.96 0.28 -4.73
C GLU A 380 4.46 0.44 -4.44
N PHE A 381 4.08 1.55 -3.80
CA PHE A 381 2.69 1.90 -3.56
C PHE A 381 2.44 3.39 -3.79
N PHE A 382 1.30 3.71 -4.38
CA PHE A 382 0.87 5.07 -4.68
C PHE A 382 -0.50 5.31 -4.09
N ALA A 383 -0.66 6.44 -3.40
CA ALA A 383 -1.92 6.83 -2.78
C ALA A 383 -2.12 8.34 -2.85
N THR A 384 -3.36 8.78 -2.67
CA THR A 384 -3.68 10.18 -2.42
C THR A 384 -4.54 10.25 -1.17
N ALA A 385 -4.15 11.06 -0.19
CA ALA A 385 -4.91 11.25 1.05
C ALA A 385 -4.93 12.72 1.46
N LYS A 386 -6.00 13.11 2.17
CA LYS A 386 -6.13 14.42 2.79
C LYS A 386 -5.68 14.33 4.24
N SER A 387 -4.70 15.15 4.63
CA SER A 387 -4.25 15.26 6.02
C SER A 387 -5.39 15.72 6.94
N ASN A 388 -5.32 15.33 8.21
CA ASN A 388 -6.30 15.74 9.20
C ASN A 388 -6.17 17.23 9.60
N ALA A 389 -7.00 17.69 10.54
CA ALA A 389 -6.97 19.06 11.03
C ALA A 389 -5.68 19.45 11.80
N ALA A 390 -4.87 18.48 12.22
CA ALA A 390 -3.56 18.70 12.83
C ALA A 390 -2.40 18.67 11.81
N GLY A 391 -2.66 18.37 10.54
CA GLY A 391 -1.61 18.21 9.53
C GLY A 391 -0.89 16.87 9.64
N GLU A 392 -1.61 15.80 9.96
CA GLU A 392 -1.06 14.45 10.08
C GLU A 392 -1.63 13.51 9.00
N LEU A 393 -0.79 12.57 8.58
CA LEU A 393 -1.16 11.34 7.87
C LEU A 393 -0.42 10.16 8.50
N PHE A 394 -0.95 8.95 8.37
CA PHE A 394 -0.38 7.74 8.93
C PHE A 394 -0.14 6.73 7.81
N LEU A 395 1.13 6.45 7.54
CA LEU A 395 1.53 5.35 6.68
C LEU A 395 1.24 4.02 7.39
N ILE A 396 0.68 3.05 6.69
CA ILE A 396 0.49 1.68 7.19
C ILE A 396 0.92 0.68 6.12
N ILE A 397 1.67 -0.34 6.55
CA ILE A 397 2.14 -1.46 5.73
C ILE A 397 1.87 -2.73 6.54
N GLY A 398 1.32 -3.77 5.94
CA GLY A 398 1.02 -5.02 6.65
C GLY A 398 0.68 -6.18 5.73
N THR A 399 0.57 -7.37 6.31
CA THR A 399 0.25 -8.61 5.60
C THR A 399 -1.00 -9.26 6.16
N ASP A 400 -1.88 -9.68 5.26
CA ASP A 400 -3.13 -10.37 5.52
C ASP A 400 -2.97 -11.85 5.19
N SER A 401 -2.84 -12.70 6.21
CA SER A 401 -2.51 -14.11 6.02
C SER A 401 -3.75 -15.00 6.03
N GLY A 402 -3.98 -15.71 4.93
CA GLY A 402 -4.78 -16.94 4.87
C GLY A 402 -3.96 -18.23 5.00
N TYR A 403 -2.63 -18.13 5.12
CA TYR A 403 -1.76 -19.28 5.44
C TYR A 403 -1.79 -19.54 6.95
N GLU A 404 -2.09 -20.76 7.37
CA GLU A 404 -2.23 -21.21 8.78
C GLU A 404 -0.88 -21.63 9.42
N GLY A 405 0.23 -21.04 8.98
CA GLY A 405 1.57 -21.32 9.51
C GLY A 405 2.22 -20.11 10.18
N LEU A 406 3.45 -20.31 10.66
CA LEU A 406 4.31 -19.24 11.13
C LEU A 406 4.85 -18.45 9.93
N THR A 407 4.53 -17.17 9.87
CA THR A 407 5.13 -16.23 8.91
C THR A 407 6.07 -15.29 9.65
N THR A 408 7.29 -15.09 9.14
CA THR A 408 8.26 -14.13 9.69
C THR A 408 8.80 -13.27 8.55
N LEU A 409 8.72 -11.95 8.72
CA LEU A 409 9.01 -10.97 7.68
C LEU A 409 9.83 -9.82 8.25
N TYR A 410 10.69 -9.22 7.41
CA TYR A 410 11.48 -8.05 7.80
C TYR A 410 11.25 -6.91 6.79
N TYR A 411 10.92 -5.72 7.28
CA TYR A 411 10.69 -4.52 6.46
C TYR A 411 11.90 -3.59 6.56
N ASN A 412 12.36 -3.05 5.43
CA ASN A 412 13.52 -2.16 5.36
C ASN A 412 13.44 -1.21 4.14
N ASN A 413 14.39 -0.28 4.02
CA ASN A 413 14.57 0.62 2.88
C ASN A 413 13.30 1.44 2.54
N ILE A 414 12.49 1.74 3.56
CA ILE A 414 11.19 2.39 3.38
C ILE A 414 11.42 3.85 3.03
N LYS A 415 10.96 4.26 1.85
CA LYS A 415 11.08 5.62 1.32
C LYS A 415 9.69 6.12 0.97
N ALA A 416 9.24 7.17 1.66
CA ALA A 416 7.97 7.83 1.39
C ALA A 416 8.22 9.27 0.92
N THR A 417 7.65 9.64 -0.22
CA THR A 417 7.64 11.01 -0.73
C THR A 417 6.20 11.48 -0.83
N LEU A 418 5.84 12.51 -0.06
CA LEU A 418 4.54 13.19 -0.17
C LEU A 418 4.67 14.51 -0.93
N THR A 419 3.79 14.72 -1.89
CA THR A 419 3.75 15.90 -2.76
C THR A 419 2.38 16.55 -2.63
N GLU A 420 2.33 17.85 -2.35
CA GLU A 420 1.08 18.60 -2.22
C GLU A 420 0.32 18.64 -3.56
N VAL A 421 -0.93 18.17 -3.57
CA VAL A 421 -1.80 18.24 -4.75
C VAL A 421 -2.49 19.60 -4.75
N LYS A 422 -2.32 20.36 -5.84
CA LYS A 422 -2.91 21.69 -6.06
C LYS A 422 -4.25 21.61 -6.76
#